data_AF-A0A0W0WLW3-F1
#
_entry.id   AF-A0A0W0WLW3-F1
#
_cell.length_a   1.000
_cell.length_b   1.000
_cell.length_c   1.000
_cell.angle_alpha   90.00
_cell.angle_beta   90.00
_cell.angle_gamma   90.00
#
_symmetry.space_group_name_H-M   'P 1'
#
loop_
_entity.id
_entity.type
_entity.pdbx_description
1 polymer ?
#
loop_
_entity_poly.entity_id
_entity_poly.type
_entity_poly.pdbx_seq_one_letter_code
_entity_poly.pdbx_strand_id
1 'polypeptide(L)'
;MVKEQLKPSVFIHAVDQELHDNILRLNQKLKGFLTEINVKIETIDEDELEYKEERKNQLSLLAEDVSKALDGIKNLVNMVLEEGVSYSQFVEMNREGLDALLETFQQSLEKVTKIRDEF
;
A
#
# COMPACT_ATOMS: atom_id res chain seq x y z
N MET A 1 -38.86 14.51 -11.46
CA MET A 1 -37.91 13.77 -10.61
C MET A 1 -36.53 13.99 -11.19
N VAL A 2 -35.70 14.81 -10.56
CA VAL A 2 -34.30 14.97 -10.96
C VAL A 2 -33.59 13.69 -10.53
N LYS A 3 -33.14 12.87 -11.50
CA LYS A 3 -32.19 11.79 -11.20
C LYS A 3 -30.91 12.50 -10.77
N GLU A 4 -30.62 12.52 -9.47
CA GLU A 4 -29.28 12.88 -8.99
C GLU A 4 -28.30 11.94 -9.69
N GLN A 5 -27.53 12.48 -10.63
CA GLN A 5 -26.39 11.77 -11.18
C GLN A 5 -25.37 11.68 -10.05
N LEU A 6 -25.38 10.55 -9.34
CA LEU A 6 -24.34 10.17 -8.40
C LEU A 6 -23.04 10.14 -9.21
N LYS A 7 -22.16 11.12 -8.98
CA LYS A 7 -20.85 11.14 -9.63
C LYS A 7 -20.09 9.87 -9.27
N PRO A 8 -19.29 9.30 -10.19
CA PRO A 8 -18.43 8.17 -9.88
C PRO A 8 -17.56 8.52 -8.67
N SER A 9 -17.69 7.77 -7.59
CA SER A 9 -16.82 7.93 -6.43
C SER A 9 -15.60 7.04 -6.57
N VAL A 10 -14.48 7.49 -6.03
CA VAL A 10 -13.27 6.69 -5.93
C VAL A 10 -13.26 6.00 -4.56
N PHE A 11 -12.78 4.75 -4.50
CA PHE A 11 -12.74 3.90 -3.31
C PHE A 11 -12.22 4.64 -2.07
N ILE A 12 -11.10 5.37 -2.20
CA ILE A 12 -10.45 6.03 -1.07
C ILE A 12 -11.32 7.12 -0.42
N HIS A 13 -12.28 7.70 -1.16
CA HIS A 13 -13.22 8.69 -0.61
C HIS A 13 -14.46 8.05 0.00
N ALA A 14 -14.64 6.73 -0.15
CA ALA A 14 -15.83 6.02 0.30
C ALA A 14 -15.60 5.15 1.54
N VAL A 15 -14.35 4.88 1.88
CA VAL A 15 -13.99 4.18 3.11
C VAL A 15 -14.03 5.12 4.31
N ASP A 16 -14.11 4.55 5.52
CA ASP A 16 -13.99 5.33 6.74
C ASP A 16 -12.58 5.95 6.89
N GLN A 17 -12.49 6.91 7.80
CA GLN A 17 -11.26 7.66 8.07
C GLN A 17 -10.13 6.74 8.55
N GLU A 18 -10.43 5.68 9.28
CA GLU A 18 -9.41 4.80 9.86
C GLU A 18 -8.73 3.97 8.76
N LEU A 19 -9.51 3.32 7.90
CA LEU A 19 -9.00 2.58 6.75
C LEU A 19 -8.28 3.52 5.78
N HIS A 20 -8.85 4.70 5.50
CA HIS A 20 -8.19 5.75 4.72
C HIS A 20 -6.79 6.06 5.23
N ASP A 21 -6.66 6.37 6.52
CA ASP A 21 -5.40 6.78 7.12
C ASP A 21 -4.38 5.63 7.19
N ASN A 22 -4.85 4.40 7.41
CA ASN A 22 -3.99 3.22 7.38
C ASN A 22 -3.44 2.92 5.97
N ILE A 23 -4.26 3.08 4.92
CA ILE A 23 -3.82 2.96 3.53
C ILE A 23 -2.72 3.99 3.22
N LEU A 24 -2.95 5.26 3.56
CA LEU A 24 -1.97 6.32 3.33
C LEU A 24 -0.68 6.10 4.12
N ARG A 25 -0.78 5.68 5.38
CA ARG A 25 0.38 5.38 6.22
C ARG A 25 1.18 4.20 5.66
N LEU A 26 0.54 3.14 5.19
CA LEU A 26 1.25 2.00 4.60
C LEU A 26 1.97 2.41 3.31
N ASN A 27 1.29 3.17 2.45
CA ASN A 27 1.88 3.73 1.23
C ASN A 27 3.13 4.57 1.54
N GLN A 28 3.07 5.45 2.53
CA GLN A 28 4.22 6.27 2.94
C GLN A 28 5.37 5.42 3.49
N LYS A 29 5.09 4.44 4.36
CA LYS A 29 6.12 3.54 4.90
C LYS A 29 6.80 2.72 3.80
N LEU A 30 6.03 2.17 2.87
CA LEU A 30 6.59 1.39 1.76
C LEU A 30 7.46 2.26 0.83
N LYS A 31 7.08 3.52 0.57
CA LYS A 31 7.93 4.47 -0.19
C LYS A 31 9.25 4.77 0.52
N GLY A 32 9.19 5.02 1.84
CA GLY A 32 10.39 5.22 2.65
C GLY A 32 11.29 3.99 2.61
N PHE A 33 10.71 2.81 2.82
CA PHE A 33 11.46 1.56 2.79
C PHE A 33 12.08 1.26 1.43
N LEU A 34 11.36 1.51 0.32
CA LEU A 34 11.92 1.39 -1.03
C LEU A 34 13.13 2.31 -1.25
N THR A 35 13.05 3.53 -0.72
CA THR A 35 14.15 4.50 -0.80
C THR A 35 15.37 4.01 -0.03
N GLU A 36 15.16 3.50 1.19
CA GLU A 36 16.24 2.91 2.01
C GLU A 36 16.88 1.70 1.32
N ILE A 37 16.09 0.81 0.73
CA ILE A 37 16.58 -0.35 -0.03
C ILE A 37 17.45 0.10 -1.21
N ASN A 38 16.97 1.06 -2.00
CA ASN A 38 17.69 1.56 -3.17
C ASN A 38 19.03 2.21 -2.79
N VAL A 39 19.05 3.02 -1.71
CA VAL A 39 20.30 3.58 -1.20
C VAL A 39 21.27 2.48 -0.78
N LYS A 40 20.79 1.44 -0.08
CA LYS A 40 21.65 0.30 0.31
C LYS A 40 22.21 -0.43 -0.92
N ILE A 41 21.40 -0.64 -1.97
CA ILE A 41 21.85 -1.24 -3.24
C ILE A 41 22.98 -0.41 -3.86
N GLU A 42 22.83 0.92 -3.91
CA GLU A 42 23.85 1.82 -4.47
C GLU A 42 25.17 1.76 -3.69
N THR A 43 25.10 1.66 -2.36
CA THR A 43 26.30 1.61 -1.51
C THR A 43 27.04 0.26 -1.55
N ILE A 44 26.37 -0.84 -1.93
CA ILE A 44 27.00 -2.18 -1.97
C ILE A 44 28.13 -2.25 -3.01
N ASP A 45 28.06 -1.44 -4.07
CA ASP A 45 29.12 -1.41 -5.09
C ASP A 45 30.45 -0.87 -4.53
N GLU A 46 30.42 -0.15 -3.40
CA GLU A 46 31.59 0.41 -2.70
C GLU A 46 32.18 -0.58 -1.67
N ASP A 47 31.47 -1.68 -1.35
CA ASP A 47 31.89 -2.66 -0.36
C ASP A 47 32.76 -3.78 -0.97
N GLU A 48 33.87 -4.12 -0.31
CA GLU A 48 34.72 -5.29 -0.65
C GLU A 48 34.15 -6.63 -0.12
N LEU A 49 32.83 -6.74 0.01
CA LEU A 49 32.19 -7.94 0.56
C LEU A 49 32.19 -9.08 -0.47
N GLU A 50 32.60 -10.28 -0.01
CA GLU A 50 32.63 -11.52 -0.80
C GLU A 50 31.25 -11.89 -1.41
N TYR A 51 30.17 -11.50 -0.73
CA TYR A 51 28.78 -11.80 -1.12
C TYR A 51 28.00 -10.59 -1.65
N LYS A 52 28.68 -9.54 -2.13
CA LYS A 52 28.03 -8.30 -2.56
C LYS A 52 26.96 -8.51 -3.63
N GLU A 53 27.21 -9.35 -4.63
CA GLU A 53 26.26 -9.63 -5.71
C GLU A 53 25.02 -10.37 -5.22
N GLU A 54 25.19 -11.34 -4.31
CA GLU A 54 24.08 -12.05 -3.71
C GLU A 54 23.21 -11.11 -2.87
N ARG A 55 23.84 -10.26 -2.05
CA ARG A 55 23.13 -9.25 -1.26
C ARG A 55 22.40 -8.24 -2.14
N LYS A 56 23.04 -7.77 -3.21
CA LYS A 56 22.43 -6.86 -4.19
C LYS A 56 21.21 -7.47 -4.86
N ASN A 57 21.28 -8.74 -5.24
CA ASN A 57 20.16 -9.47 -5.81
C ASN A 57 19.00 -9.62 -4.81
N GLN A 58 19.28 -9.98 -3.56
CA GLN A 58 18.26 -10.09 -2.52
C GLN A 58 17.54 -8.75 -2.27
N LEU A 59 18.30 -7.65 -2.16
CA LEU A 59 17.73 -6.32 -2.01
C LEU A 59 16.93 -5.89 -3.24
N SER A 60 17.38 -6.24 -4.45
CA SER A 60 16.68 -5.92 -5.69
C SER A 60 15.33 -6.63 -5.78
N LEU A 61 15.27 -7.91 -5.39
CA LEU A 61 14.01 -8.66 -5.32
C LEU A 61 13.05 -8.02 -4.29
N LEU A 62 13.57 -7.63 -3.13
CA LEU A 62 12.76 -6.94 -2.12
C LEU A 62 12.23 -5.59 -2.63
N ALA A 63 13.06 -4.81 -3.32
CA ALA A 63 12.65 -3.55 -3.92
C ALA A 63 11.52 -3.76 -4.94
N GLU A 64 11.60 -4.81 -5.75
CA GLU A 64 10.56 -5.17 -6.71
C GLU A 64 9.24 -5.51 -6.02
N ASP A 65 9.28 -6.32 -4.95
CA ASP A 65 8.09 -6.69 -4.18
C ASP A 65 7.44 -5.48 -3.50
N VAL A 66 8.25 -4.58 -2.92
CA VAL A 66 7.77 -3.31 -2.36
C VAL A 66 7.14 -2.43 -3.44
N SER A 67 7.73 -2.36 -4.63
CA SER A 67 7.18 -1.61 -5.77
C SER A 67 5.83 -2.17 -6.21
N LYS A 68 5.68 -3.50 -6.32
CA LYS A 68 4.41 -4.14 -6.65
C LYS A 68 3.34 -3.85 -5.59
N ALA A 69 3.70 -3.85 -4.32
CA ALA A 69 2.79 -3.49 -3.24
C ALA A 69 2.30 -2.03 -3.35
N LEU A 70 3.21 -1.10 -3.67
CA LEU A 70 2.87 0.31 -3.92
C LEU A 70 1.92 0.48 -5.11
N ASP A 71 2.15 -0.25 -6.19
CA ASP A 71 1.25 -0.26 -7.35
C ASP A 71 -0.12 -0.84 -7.01
N GLY A 72 -0.18 -1.90 -6.20
CA GLY A 72 -1.41 -2.47 -5.67
C GLY A 72 -2.22 -1.44 -4.86
N ILE A 73 -1.57 -0.71 -3.95
CA ILE A 73 -2.22 0.37 -3.20
C ILE A 73 -2.70 1.48 -4.13
N LYS A 74 -1.88 1.89 -5.10
CA LYS A 74 -2.25 2.90 -6.09
C LYS A 74 -3.49 2.49 -6.89
N ASN A 75 -3.59 1.23 -7.29
CA ASN A 75 -4.75 0.71 -8.01
C ASN A 75 -5.99 0.69 -7.12
N LEU A 76 -5.85 0.24 -5.87
CA LEU A 76 -6.93 0.23 -4.88
C LEU A 76 -7.49 1.64 -4.65
N VAL A 77 -6.63 2.62 -4.38
CA VAL A 77 -7.08 4.00 -4.07
C VAL A 77 -7.67 4.72 -5.26
N ASN A 78 -7.38 4.30 -6.49
CA ASN A 78 -7.92 4.88 -7.72
C ASN A 78 -9.09 4.07 -8.29
N MET A 79 -9.53 3.02 -7.60
CA MET A 79 -10.65 2.21 -8.04
C MET A 79 -11.93 3.04 -8.06
N VAL A 80 -12.59 3.07 -9.21
CA VAL A 80 -13.88 3.73 -9.38
C VAL A 80 -14.98 2.79 -8.90
N LEU A 81 -15.84 3.30 -8.03
CA LEU A 81 -17.00 2.58 -7.53
C LEU A 81 -18.14 2.62 -8.56
N GLU A 82 -18.99 1.59 -8.54
CA GLU A 82 -20.11 1.47 -9.47
C GLU A 82 -21.05 2.69 -9.41
N GLU A 83 -21.46 3.16 -10.59
CA GLU A 83 -22.42 4.26 -10.69
C GLU A 83 -23.76 3.85 -10.08
N GLY A 84 -24.34 4.73 -9.25
CA GLY A 84 -25.64 4.50 -8.61
C GLY A 84 -25.56 3.94 -7.19
N VAL A 85 -24.37 3.63 -6.67
CA VAL A 85 -24.16 3.26 -5.26
C VAL A 85 -23.73 4.49 -4.48
N SER A 86 -24.50 4.87 -3.45
CA SER A 86 -24.09 5.92 -2.51
C SER A 86 -22.98 5.42 -1.58
N TYR A 87 -22.22 6.35 -0.98
CA TYR A 87 -21.18 6.04 0.01
C TYR A 87 -21.66 5.11 1.12
N SER A 88 -22.80 5.41 1.73
CA SER A 88 -23.36 4.61 2.81
C SER A 88 -23.74 3.21 2.35
N GLN A 89 -24.31 3.06 1.15
CA GLN A 89 -24.64 1.75 0.59
C GLN A 89 -23.39 0.93 0.30
N PHE A 90 -22.34 1.55 -0.25
CA PHE A 90 -21.08 0.87 -0.48
C PHE A 90 -20.49 0.32 0.83
N VAL A 91 -20.44 1.15 1.88
CA VAL A 91 -19.91 0.75 3.19
C VAL A 91 -20.77 -0.36 3.80
N GLU A 92 -22.09 -0.23 3.79
CA GLU A 92 -22.99 -1.26 4.34
C GLU A 92 -22.86 -2.59 3.60
N MET A 93 -22.81 -2.56 2.27
CA MET A 93 -22.70 -3.77 1.44
C MET A 93 -21.36 -4.47 1.59
N ASN A 94 -20.30 -3.74 1.94
CA ASN A 94 -18.93 -4.26 1.97
C ASN A 94 -18.32 -4.25 3.38
N ARG A 95 -19.11 -4.02 4.43
CA ARG A 95 -18.61 -3.79 5.79
C ARG A 95 -17.61 -4.83 6.26
N GLU A 96 -17.96 -6.12 6.19
CA GLU A 96 -17.08 -7.21 6.61
C GLU A 96 -15.77 -7.23 5.81
N GLY A 97 -15.84 -6.93 4.52
CA GLY A 97 -14.67 -6.83 3.65
C GLY A 97 -13.78 -5.63 3.97
N LEU A 98 -14.38 -4.49 4.31
CA LEU A 98 -13.66 -3.28 4.72
C LEU A 98 -12.99 -3.46 6.09
N ASP A 99 -13.66 -4.12 7.04
CA ASP A 99 -13.11 -4.45 8.35
C ASP A 99 -11.90 -5.42 8.20
N ALA A 100 -12.05 -6.49 7.41
CA ALA A 100 -10.94 -7.41 7.12
C ALA A 100 -9.77 -6.73 6.38
N LEU A 101 -10.08 -5.79 5.49
CA LEU A 101 -9.09 -5.00 4.79
C LEU A 101 -8.32 -4.09 5.76
N LEU A 102 -9.02 -3.42 6.68
CA LEU A 102 -8.40 -2.62 7.73
C LEU A 102 -7.44 -3.44 8.59
N GLU A 103 -7.85 -4.61 9.07
CA GLU A 103 -6.97 -5.53 9.81
C GLU A 103 -5.73 -5.91 8.99
N THR A 104 -5.91 -6.19 7.70
CA THR A 104 -4.81 -6.52 6.79
C THR A 104 -3.82 -5.36 6.65
N PHE A 105 -4.30 -4.12 6.55
CA PHE A 105 -3.44 -2.93 6.51
C PHE A 105 -2.68 -2.72 7.83
N GLN A 106 -3.36 -2.89 8.97
CA GLN A 106 -2.72 -2.80 10.30
C GLN A 106 -1.62 -3.85 10.47
N GLN A 107 -1.90 -5.12 10.13
CA GLN A 107 -0.90 -6.19 10.16
C GLN A 107 0.27 -5.92 9.20
N SER A 108 -0.02 -5.37 8.03
CA SER A 108 1.02 -5.01 7.05
C SER A 108 1.90 -3.88 7.57
N LEU A 109 1.33 -2.88 8.23
CA LEU A 109 2.07 -1.81 8.90
C LEU A 109 3.02 -2.34 9.97
N GLU A 110 2.59 -3.31 10.76
CA GLU A 110 3.44 -3.97 11.76
C GLU A 110 4.57 -4.75 11.11
N LYS A 111 4.27 -5.57 10.09
CA LYS A 111 5.27 -6.36 9.36
C LYS A 111 6.33 -5.49 8.70
N VAL A 112 5.92 -4.43 7.99
CA VAL A 112 6.86 -3.49 7.37
C VAL A 112 7.75 -2.81 8.40
N THR A 113 7.19 -2.47 9.58
CA THR A 113 7.98 -1.88 10.66
C THR A 113 9.03 -2.86 11.18
N LYS A 114 8.63 -4.12 11.44
CA LYS A 114 9.57 -5.16 11.89
C LYS A 114 10.68 -5.42 10.88
N ILE A 115 10.33 -5.59 9.60
CA ILE A 115 11.31 -5.82 8.54
C ILE A 115 12.30 -4.66 8.47
N ARG A 116 11.81 -3.42 8.50
CA ARG A 116 12.68 -2.23 8.49
C ARG A 116 13.59 -2.17 9.73
N ASP A 117 13.09 -2.53 10.91
CA ASP A 117 13.88 -2.50 12.14
C ASP A 117 14.95 -3.62 12.20
N GLU A 118 14.73 -4.72 11.48
CA GLU A 118 15.69 -5.81 11.26
C GLU A 118 16.69 -5.52 10.11
N PHE A 119 16.49 -4.42 9.37
CA PHE A 119 17.21 -4.04 8.16
C PHE A 119 18.45 -3.17 8.39
#